data_AF-A0A6V7JU62-F1
#
_entry.id   AF-A0A6V7JU62-F1
#
_cell.length_a   1.000
_cell.length_b   1.000
_cell.length_c   1.000
_cell.angle_alpha   90.00
_cell.angle_beta   90.00
_cell.angle_gamma   90.00
#
_symmetry.space_group_name_H-M   'P 1'
#
loop_
_entity.id
_entity.type
_entity.pdbx_description
1 polymer ?
#
loop_
_entity_poly.entity_id
_entity_poly.type
_entity_poly.pdbx_seq_one_letter_code
_entity_poly.pdbx_strand_id
1 'polypeptide(L)'
;IDVWAAGVILYILLCGFPPFVSPDNDQEELFERILSGQYEFTTPYWDPISDSAKQLISNMLQAQPELRFTAEDVLDHPWLV
;
A
#
# COMPACT_ATOMS: atom_id res chain seq x y z
N ILE A 1 12.23 0.38 -5.00
CA ILE A 1 11.38 1.54 -5.39
C ILE A 1 10.16 1.06 -6.17
N ASP A 2 10.32 0.20 -7.17
CA ASP A 2 9.21 -0.24 -8.04
C ASP A 2 8.10 -1.01 -7.31
N VAL A 3 8.44 -1.91 -6.38
CA VAL A 3 7.43 -2.65 -5.59
C VAL A 3 6.58 -1.72 -4.73
N TRP A 4 7.16 -0.64 -4.20
CA TRP A 4 6.40 0.36 -3.45
C TRP A 4 5.37 1.05 -4.35
N ALA A 5 5.81 1.52 -5.53
CA ALA A 5 4.91 2.15 -6.49
C ALA A 5 3.80 1.19 -6.94
N ALA A 6 4.13 -0.08 -7.19
CA ALA A 6 3.15 -1.11 -7.50
C ALA A 6 2.15 -1.33 -6.35
N GLY A 7 2.60 -1.30 -5.10
CA GLY A 7 1.72 -1.39 -3.91
C GLY A 7 0.74 -0.22 -3.82
N VAL A 8 1.20 1.00 -4.12
CA VAL A 8 0.33 2.19 -4.18
C VAL A 8 -0.71 2.05 -5.29
N ILE A 9 -0.30 1.60 -6.48
CA ILE A 9 -1.21 1.36 -7.61
C ILE A 9 -2.22 0.28 -7.25
N LEU A 10 -1.78 -0.84 -6.66
CA LEU A 10 -2.66 -1.93 -6.25
C LEU A 10 -3.69 -1.47 -5.21
N TYR A 11 -3.28 -0.69 -4.22
CA TYR A 11 -4.19 -0.10 -3.24
C TYR A 11 -5.29 0.73 -3.94
N ILE A 12 -4.91 1.60 -4.89
CA ILE A 12 -5.85 2.42 -5.67
C ILE A 12 -6.80 1.54 -6.50
N LEU A 13 -6.29 0.47 -7.13
CA LEU A 13 -7.11 -0.42 -7.95
C LEU A 13 -8.20 -1.14 -7.14
N LEU A 14 -7.96 -1.40 -5.85
CA LEU A 14 -8.90 -2.13 -5.01
C LEU A 14 -9.95 -1.22 -4.36
N CYS A 15 -9.60 -0.02 -3.90
CA CYS A 15 -10.53 0.86 -3.17
C CYS A 15 -10.86 2.19 -3.87
N GLY A 16 -10.11 2.57 -4.91
CA GLY A 16 -10.38 3.74 -5.74
C GLY A 16 -9.72 5.05 -5.29
N PHE A 17 -8.90 5.05 -4.23
CA PHE A 17 -8.22 6.24 -3.70
C PHE A 17 -6.80 5.92 -3.23
N PRO A 18 -5.87 6.90 -3.19
CA PRO A 18 -4.50 6.66 -2.77
C PRO A 18 -4.38 6.39 -1.26
N PRO A 19 -3.39 5.58 -0.83
CA PRO A 19 -3.16 5.28 0.58
C PRO A 19 -2.62 6.48 1.39
N PHE A 20 -1.95 7.42 0.73
CA PHE A 20 -1.38 8.61 1.35
C PHE A 20 -2.05 9.86 0.78
N VAL A 21 -2.62 10.69 1.66
CA VAL A 21 -3.28 11.96 1.34
C VAL A 21 -2.91 13.01 2.37
N SER A 22 -2.79 14.28 1.96
CA SER A 22 -2.78 15.42 2.88
C SER A 22 -4.15 16.12 2.76
N PRO A 23 -4.88 16.33 3.88
CA PRO A 23 -6.18 17.01 3.87
C PRO A 23 -6.16 18.40 3.23
N ASP A 24 -5.07 19.15 3.43
CA ASP A 24 -4.91 20.52 2.95
C ASP A 24 -4.09 20.63 1.66
N ASN A 25 -3.81 19.51 1.00
CA ASN A 25 -2.87 19.39 -0.12
C ASN A 25 -1.46 19.92 0.21
N ASP A 26 -1.07 19.81 1.48
CA ASP A 26 0.27 20.16 1.92
C ASP A 26 1.27 19.09 1.47
N GLN A 27 2.33 19.54 0.79
CA GLN A 27 3.32 18.62 0.24
C GLN A 27 4.22 18.02 1.32
N GLU A 28 4.58 18.79 2.35
CA GLU A 28 5.47 18.31 3.41
C GLU A 28 4.75 17.22 4.22
N GLU A 29 3.49 17.44 4.60
CA GLU A 29 2.67 16.45 5.29
C GLU A 29 2.50 15.17 4.45
N LEU A 30 2.26 15.30 3.13
CA LEU A 30 2.16 14.14 2.24
C LEU A 30 3.48 13.36 2.22
N PHE A 31 4.63 14.03 2.12
CA PHE A 31 5.93 13.37 2.16
C PHE A 31 6.19 12.70 3.51
N GLU A 32 5.83 13.32 4.64
CA GLU A 32 5.95 12.70 5.96
C GLU A 32 5.11 11.42 6.08
N ARG A 33 3.90 11.41 5.53
CA ARG A 33 3.04 10.21 5.48
C ARG A 33 3.65 9.11 4.62
N ILE A 34 4.19 9.46 3.45
CA ILE A 34 4.88 8.51 2.56
C ILE A 34 6.13 7.92 3.27
N LEU A 35 6.94 8.77 3.91
CA LEU A 35 8.17 8.36 4.60
C LEU A 35 7.89 7.53 5.85
N SER A 36 6.82 7.84 6.59
CA SER A 36 6.40 7.03 7.74
C SER A 36 5.78 5.69 7.33
N GLY A 37 5.30 5.57 6.08
CA GLY A 37 4.60 4.38 5.59
C GLY A 37 3.30 4.12 6.33
N GLN A 38 2.72 5.13 6.97
CA GLN A 38 1.47 5.01 7.70
C GLN A 38 0.29 5.25 6.74
N TYR A 39 -0.53 4.21 6.59
CA TYR A 39 -1.79 4.24 5.85
C TYR A 39 -2.77 3.26 6.50
N GLU A 40 -4.04 3.37 6.15
CA GLU A 40 -5.11 2.56 6.75
C GLU A 40 -5.95 1.86 5.69
N PHE A 41 -6.52 0.71 6.05
CA PHE A 41 -7.54 0.02 5.24
C PHE A 41 -8.92 0.45 5.73
N THR A 42 -9.43 1.57 5.24
CA THR A 42 -10.61 2.23 5.79
C THR A 42 -11.94 1.53 5.42
N THR A 43 -12.80 1.37 6.42
CA THR A 43 -14.20 0.97 6.26
C THR A 43 -15.02 2.09 5.60
N PRO A 44 -16.03 1.78 4.76
CA PRO A 44 -16.48 0.44 4.36
C PRO A 44 -15.76 -0.10 3.11
N TYR A 45 -14.85 0.68 2.52
CA TYR A 45 -14.23 0.36 1.22
C TYR A 45 -13.38 -0.91 1.25
N TRP A 46 -12.73 -1.18 2.40
CA TRP A 46 -11.88 -2.35 2.60
C TRP A 46 -12.56 -3.55 3.27
N ASP A 47 -13.82 -3.41 3.68
CA ASP A 47 -14.61 -4.50 4.25
C ASP A 47 -14.80 -5.69 3.28
N PRO A 48 -15.14 -5.48 1.98
CA PRO A 48 -15.33 -6.60 1.04
C PRO A 48 -14.00 -7.17 0.51
N ILE A 49 -12.88 -6.52 0.78
CA ILE A 49 -11.56 -6.92 0.26
C ILE A 49 -10.94 -7.95 1.21
N SER A 50 -10.47 -9.07 0.64
CA SER A 50 -9.85 -10.15 1.40
C SER A 50 -8.63 -9.70 2.20
N ASP A 51 -8.42 -10.30 3.38
CA ASP A 51 -7.24 -10.02 4.21
C ASP A 51 -5.92 -10.42 3.53
N SER A 52 -5.96 -11.40 2.63
CA SER A 52 -4.79 -11.78 1.81
C SER A 52 -4.32 -10.63 0.90
N ALA A 53 -5.25 -9.88 0.30
CA ALA A 53 -4.93 -8.69 -0.49
C ALA A 53 -4.30 -7.58 0.38
N LYS A 54 -4.89 -7.35 1.56
CA LYS A 54 -4.38 -6.36 2.53
C LYS A 54 -2.98 -6.73 2.98
N GLN A 55 -2.74 -8.01 3.29
CA GLN A 55 -1.43 -8.53 3.66
C GLN A 55 -0.39 -8.31 2.55
N LEU A 56 -0.73 -8.59 1.29
CA LEU A 56 0.17 -8.33 0.16
C LEU A 56 0.57 -6.85 0.11
N ILE A 57 -0.40 -5.94 0.18
CA ILE A 57 -0.14 -4.50 0.16
C ILE A 57 0.72 -4.07 1.35
N SER A 58 0.48 -4.62 2.54
CA SER A 58 1.31 -4.37 3.73
C SER A 58 2.76 -4.79 3.55
N ASN A 59 3.03 -5.87 2.82
CA ASN A 59 4.39 -6.30 2.50
C ASN A 59 5.04 -5.47 1.37
N MET A 60 4.23 -4.91 0.46
CA MET A 60 4.71 -4.02 -0.61
C MET A 60 5.00 -2.60 -0.12
N LEU A 61 4.21 -2.11 0.85
CA LEU A 61 4.28 -0.76 1.41
C LEU A 61 5.06 -0.69 2.73
N GLN A 62 6.13 -1.47 2.85
CA GLN A 62 7.06 -1.38 3.97
C GLN A 62 7.98 -0.15 3.82
N ALA A 63 8.04 0.68 4.86
CA ALA A 63 8.88 1.89 4.86
C ALA A 63 10.37 1.54 4.76
N GLN A 64 10.79 0.52 5.53
CA GLN A 64 12.14 -0.05 5.47
C GLN A 64 12.29 -0.92 4.21
N PRO A 65 13.17 -0.55 3.26
CA PRO A 65 13.34 -1.28 2.01
C PRO A 65 13.73 -2.76 2.19
N GLU A 66 14.47 -3.09 3.25
CA GLU A 66 14.92 -4.43 3.61
C GLU A 66 13.79 -5.36 4.09
N LEU A 67 12.68 -4.80 4.57
CA LEU A 67 11.48 -5.56 4.96
C LEU A 67 10.47 -5.65 3.81
N ARG A 68 10.67 -4.86 2.76
CA ARG A 68 9.77 -4.80 1.62
C ARG A 68 9.95 -6.03 0.75
N PHE A 69 8.84 -6.60 0.30
CA PHE A 69 8.86 -7.69 -0.67
C PHE A 69 9.63 -7.30 -1.94
N THR A 70 10.33 -8.29 -2.48
CA THR A 70 10.84 -8.24 -3.84
C THR A 70 9.71 -8.49 -4.84
N ALA A 71 9.96 -8.25 -6.13
CA ALA A 71 8.97 -8.56 -7.15
C ALA A 71 8.64 -10.07 -7.23
N GLU A 72 9.62 -10.93 -6.93
CA GLU A 72 9.44 -12.39 -6.88
C GLU A 72 8.52 -12.77 -5.70
N ASP A 73 8.77 -12.24 -4.50
CA ASP A 73 7.90 -12.47 -3.34
C ASP A 73 6.45 -12.03 -3.59
N VAL A 74 6.26 -10.92 -4.33
CA VAL A 74 4.93 -10.44 -4.72
C VAL A 74 4.24 -11.46 -5.64
N LEU A 75 4.93 -11.94 -6.67
CA LEU A 75 4.40 -12.89 -7.65
C LEU A 75 4.04 -14.25 -7.02
N ASP A 76 4.80 -14.67 -6.01
CA ASP A 76 4.57 -15.92 -5.28
C ASP A 76 3.51 -15.80 -4.17
N HIS A 77 2.99 -14.59 -3.90
CA HIS A 77 2.02 -14.38 -2.84
C HIS A 77 0.66 -15.06 -3.17
N PRO A 78 0.02 -15.76 -2.20
CA PRO A 78 -1.25 -16.50 -2.42
C PRO A 78 -2.45 -15.68 -2.89
N TRP A 79 -2.34 -14.35 -2.96
CA TRP A 79 -3.40 -13.50 -3.47
C TRP A 79 -3.37 -13.41 -5.01
N LEU A 80 -2.20 -13.61 -5.63
CA LEU A 80 -2.03 -13.59 -7.08
C LEU A 80 -2.19 -14.98 -7.73
N VAL A 81 -2.25 -16.04 -6.92
CA VAL A 81 -2.37 -17.45 -7.34
C VAL A 81 -3.78 -17.96 -7.07
#